data_AF-A0AAV7JV66-F1
#
_entry.id   AF-A0AAV7JV66-F1
#
_cell.length_a   1.000
_cell.length_b   1.000
_cell.length_c   1.000
_cell.angle_alpha   90.00
_cell.angle_beta   90.00
_cell.angle_gamma   90.00
#
_symmetry.space_group_name_H-M   'P 1'
#
loop_
_entity.id
_entity.type
_entity.pdbx_description
1 polymer ?
#
loop_
_entity_poly.entity_id
_entity_poly.type
_entity_poly.pdbx_seq_one_letter_code
_entity_poly.pdbx_strand_id
1 'polypeptide(L)'
;MGSEYEVLLYHTEVRWLSRGQILKRLMALRTEVMFFLKEMESPHSEHFNSVEFIHGLAYVADIFGQMNEVNLSIQRPEVYIMDATERLQALWASWAYGRGDSR
;
A
#
# COMPACT_ATOMS: atom_id res chain seq x y z
N MET A 1 4.71 -11.63 23.36
CA MET A 1 5.14 -11.29 21.98
C MET A 1 4.58 -9.92 21.69
N GLY A 2 5.43 -8.91 21.49
CA GLY A 2 5.01 -7.54 21.17
C GLY A 2 4.84 -7.38 19.66
N SER A 3 3.81 -6.65 19.24
CA SER A 3 3.57 -6.28 17.84
C SER A 3 4.55 -5.16 17.44
N GLU A 4 5.07 -5.20 16.21
CA GLU A 4 5.90 -4.10 15.66
C GLU A 4 5.12 -2.78 15.56
N TYR A 5 3.79 -2.86 15.48
CA TYR A 5 2.90 -1.71 15.40
C TYR A 5 2.03 -1.63 16.66
N GLU A 6 2.44 -0.81 17.62
CA GLU A 6 1.68 -0.55 18.87
C GLU A 6 0.80 0.71 18.79
N VAL A 7 0.98 1.54 17.75
CA VAL A 7 0.31 2.84 17.60
C VAL A 7 -0.59 2.86 16.37
N LEU A 8 -1.83 3.32 16.54
CA LEU A 8 -2.79 3.50 15.45
C LEU A 8 -2.26 4.50 14.42
N LEU A 9 -2.43 4.21 13.12
CA LEU A 9 -2.14 5.21 12.08
C LEU A 9 -3.09 6.39 12.24
N TYR A 10 -2.53 7.58 12.44
CA TYR A 10 -3.32 8.80 12.39
C TYR A 10 -3.85 8.99 10.97
N HIS A 11 -5.15 9.17 10.82
CA HIS A 11 -5.74 9.47 9.52
C HIS A 11 -5.25 10.85 9.06
N THR A 12 -4.48 10.90 7.98
CA THR A 12 -4.16 12.13 7.27
C THR A 12 -5.00 12.20 6.00
N GLU A 13 -5.61 13.36 5.75
CA GLU A 13 -6.50 13.68 4.61
C GLU A 13 -5.85 13.43 3.23
N VAL A 14 -4.55 13.13 3.17
CA VAL A 14 -3.90 12.61 1.96
C VAL A 14 -4.30 11.14 1.80
N ARG A 15 -5.51 10.97 1.25
CA ARG A 15 -6.32 9.75 1.21
C ARG A 15 -5.63 8.48 0.69
N TRP A 16 -4.53 8.61 -0.05
CA TRP A 16 -3.81 7.51 -0.71
C TRP A 16 -2.51 7.14 0.00
N LEU A 17 -1.80 8.10 0.61
CA LEU A 17 -0.66 7.83 1.50
C LEU A 17 -1.13 6.99 2.70
N SER A 18 -2.24 7.38 3.32
CA SER A 18 -2.81 6.66 4.48
C SER A 18 -3.27 5.25 4.12
N ARG A 19 -3.92 5.07 2.96
CA ARG A 19 -4.38 3.76 2.49
C ARG A 19 -3.23 2.79 2.23
N GLY A 20 -2.16 3.22 1.56
CA GLY A 20 -0.99 2.38 1.33
C GLY A 20 -0.32 1.90 2.62
N GLN A 21 -0.19 2.80 3.60
CA GLN A 21 0.38 2.47 4.91
C GLN A 21 -0.49 1.50 5.70
N ILE A 22 -1.82 1.65 5.65
CA ILE A 22 -2.76 0.71 6.27
C ILE A 22 -2.60 -0.68 5.66
N LEU A 23 -2.50 -0.80 4.34
CA LEU A 23 -2.36 -2.09 3.65
C LEU A 23 -1.04 -2.79 4.02
N LYS A 24 0.08 -2.04 4.09
CA LYS A 24 1.37 -2.58 4.54
C LYS A 24 1.30 -3.11 5.97
N ARG A 25 0.69 -2.35 6.89
CA ARG A 25 0.51 -2.79 8.29
C ARG A 25 -0.45 -3.97 8.41
N LEU A 26 -1.52 -3.99 7.61
CA LEU A 26 -2.46 -5.10 7.56
C LEU A 26 -1.77 -6.40 7.11
N MET A 27 -0.86 -6.31 6.14
CA MET A 27 -0.09 -7.47 5.68
C MET A 27 0.92 -7.96 6.74
N ALA A 28 1.54 -7.04 7.48
CA ALA A 28 2.44 -7.40 8.58
C ALA A 28 1.71 -8.04 9.77
N LEU A 29 0.52 -7.53 10.10
CA LEU A 29 -0.33 -8.03 11.19
C LEU A 29 -1.35 -9.08 10.73
N ARG A 30 -1.11 -9.72 9.58
CA ARG A 30 -2.10 -10.59 8.93
C ARG A 30 -2.61 -11.69 9.86
N THR A 31 -1.69 -12.31 10.59
CA THR A 31 -1.98 -13.44 11.47
C THR A 31 -2.78 -12.97 12.69
N GLU A 32 -2.39 -11.87 13.30
CA GLU A 32 -3.05 -11.25 14.45
C GLU A 32 -4.47 -10.80 14.09
N VAL A 33 -4.63 -10.12 12.94
CA VAL A 33 -5.94 -9.69 12.42
C VAL A 33 -6.82 -10.89 12.11
N MET A 34 -6.27 -11.96 11.53
CA MET A 34 -7.02 -13.20 11.30
C MET A 34 -7.52 -13.79 12.63
N PHE A 35 -6.66 -13.90 13.66
CA PHE A 35 -7.07 -14.42 14.97
C PHE A 35 -8.16 -13.54 15.61
N PHE A 36 -7.98 -12.23 15.59
CA PHE A 36 -8.98 -11.28 16.09
C PHE A 36 -10.34 -11.45 15.37
N LEU A 37 -10.33 -11.60 14.04
CA LEU A 37 -11.56 -11.82 13.28
C LEU A 37 -12.21 -13.17 13.59
N LYS A 38 -11.43 -14.20 13.91
CA LYS A 38 -11.96 -15.51 14.35
C LYS A 38 -12.63 -15.39 15.72
N GLU A 39 -12.02 -14.68 16.66
CA GLU A 39 -12.61 -14.44 17.98
C GLU A 39 -13.93 -13.66 17.90
N MET A 40 -14.05 -12.78 16.90
CA MET A 40 -15.26 -12.02 16.62
C MET A 40 -16.29 -12.78 15.76
N GLU A 41 -16.06 -14.07 15.47
CA GLU A 41 -16.89 -14.91 14.60
C GLU A 41 -17.16 -14.28 13.22
N SER A 42 -16.21 -13.49 12.72
CA SER A 42 -16.35 -12.78 11.45
C SER A 42 -16.11 -13.72 10.27
N PRO A 43 -16.98 -13.69 9.24
CA PRO A 43 -16.78 -14.49 8.02
C PRO A 43 -15.53 -14.06 7.23
N HIS A 44 -15.01 -12.86 7.50
CA HIS A 44 -13.83 -12.34 6.80
C HIS A 44 -12.51 -12.95 7.27
N SER A 45 -12.51 -13.68 8.39
CA SER A 45 -11.31 -14.37 8.90
C SER A 45 -10.75 -15.39 7.91
N GLU A 46 -11.61 -16.02 7.09
CA GLU A 46 -11.22 -17.02 6.11
C GLU A 46 -10.39 -16.42 4.96
N HIS A 47 -10.67 -15.18 4.56
CA HIS A 47 -9.92 -14.51 3.50
C HIS A 47 -8.42 -14.40 3.82
N PHE A 48 -8.06 -14.23 5.09
CA PHE A 48 -6.66 -14.13 5.52
C PHE A 48 -5.90 -15.47 5.49
N ASN A 49 -6.57 -16.58 5.12
CA ASN A 49 -5.97 -17.88 4.78
C ASN A 49 -5.95 -18.17 3.29
N SER A 50 -6.71 -17.45 2.47
CA SER A 50 -6.73 -17.63 1.00
C SER A 50 -5.47 -17.03 0.39
N VAL A 51 -4.76 -17.84 -0.39
CA VAL A 51 -3.56 -17.41 -1.12
C VAL A 51 -3.91 -16.31 -2.12
N GLU A 52 -5.07 -16.41 -2.77
CA GLU A 52 -5.57 -15.45 -3.75
C GLU A 52 -5.79 -14.07 -3.11
N PHE A 53 -6.44 -14.04 -1.94
CA PHE A 53 -6.66 -12.79 -1.21
C PHE A 53 -5.36 -12.18 -0.73
N ILE A 54 -4.45 -13.00 -0.19
CA ILE A 54 -3.15 -12.53 0.29
C ILE A 54 -2.32 -11.93 -0.86
N HIS A 55 -2.28 -12.60 -2.02
CA HIS A 55 -1.60 -12.09 -3.20
C HIS A 55 -2.25 -10.81 -3.72
N GLY A 56 -3.58 -10.74 -3.76
CA GLY A 56 -4.30 -9.53 -4.13
C GLY A 56 -3.99 -8.36 -3.18
N LEU A 57 -3.97 -8.63 -1.87
CA LEU A 57 -3.64 -7.63 -0.86
C LEU A 57 -2.20 -7.12 -1.01
N ALA A 58 -1.23 -8.03 -1.18
CA ALA A 58 0.17 -7.68 -1.41
C ALA A 58 0.36 -6.85 -2.69
N TYR A 59 -0.26 -7.28 -3.79
CA TYR A 59 -0.22 -6.57 -5.07
C TYR A 59 -0.74 -5.13 -4.95
N VAL A 60 -1.90 -4.96 -4.29
CA VAL A 60 -2.47 -3.63 -4.07
C VAL A 60 -1.56 -2.81 -3.14
N ALA A 61 -1.02 -3.40 -2.07
CA ALA A 61 -0.08 -2.72 -1.18
C ALA A 61 1.19 -2.22 -1.90
N ASP A 62 1.71 -2.99 -2.86
CA ASP A 62 2.86 -2.62 -3.68
C ASP A 62 2.56 -1.44 -4.60
N ILE A 63 1.41 -1.45 -5.29
CA ILE A 63 0.96 -0.32 -6.13
C ILE A 63 0.87 0.96 -5.28
N PHE A 64 0.19 0.88 -4.14
CA PHE A 64 0.10 2.03 -3.24
C PHE A 64 1.46 2.45 -2.69
N GLY A 65 2.39 1.52 -2.50
CA GLY A 65 3.77 1.80 -2.13
C GLY A 65 4.48 2.69 -3.16
N GLN A 66 4.45 2.29 -4.43
CA GLN A 66 5.07 3.06 -5.52
C GLN A 66 4.43 4.44 -5.68
N MET A 67 3.10 4.51 -5.63
CA MET A 67 2.37 5.78 -5.67
C MET A 67 2.80 6.68 -4.50
N ASN A 68 2.89 6.14 -3.28
CA ASN A 68 3.29 6.87 -2.08
C ASN A 68 4.71 7.43 -2.20
N GLU A 69 5.66 6.68 -2.76
CA GLU A 69 7.03 7.16 -3.00
C GLU A 69 7.06 8.37 -3.94
N VAL A 70 6.36 8.29 -5.07
CA VAL A 70 6.27 9.40 -6.03
C VAL A 70 5.59 10.60 -5.40
N ASN A 71 4.51 10.40 -4.64
CA ASN A 71 3.85 11.49 -3.92
C ASN A 71 4.79 12.21 -2.96
N LEU A 72 5.46 11.44 -2.10
CA LEU A 72 6.37 11.98 -1.11
C LEU A 72 7.51 12.71 -1.80
N SER A 73 7.98 12.21 -2.94
CA SER A 73 8.99 12.90 -3.73
C SER A 73 8.47 14.27 -4.19
N ILE A 74 7.25 14.35 -4.76
CA ILE A 74 6.69 15.59 -5.31
C ILE A 74 6.40 16.62 -4.21
N GLN A 75 6.03 16.17 -3.02
CA GLN A 75 5.75 17.02 -1.87
C GLN A 75 7.00 17.53 -1.14
N ARG A 76 8.20 17.14 -1.55
CA ARG A 76 9.44 17.64 -0.93
C ARG A 76 9.61 19.14 -1.20
N PRO A 77 10.28 19.87 -0.30
CA PRO A 77 10.73 21.23 -0.60
C PRO A 77 11.56 21.26 -1.89
N GLU A 78 11.51 22.39 -2.60
CA GLU A 78 12.35 22.65 -3.78
C GLU A 78 12.06 21.73 -4.99
N VAL A 79 10.83 21.23 -5.11
CA VAL A 79 10.36 20.53 -6.32
C VAL A 79 9.62 21.50 -7.22
N TYR A 80 10.10 21.70 -8.45
CA TYR A 80 9.43 22.52 -9.44
C TYR A 80 8.43 21.67 -10.25
N ILE A 81 7.55 22.37 -10.99
CA ILE A 81 6.55 21.71 -11.84
C ILE A 81 7.20 20.77 -12.85
N MET A 82 8.36 21.15 -13.41
CA MET A 82 9.11 20.30 -14.35
C MET A 82 9.58 18.99 -13.68
N ASP A 83 10.17 19.07 -12.49
CA ASP A 83 10.59 17.88 -11.72
C ASP A 83 9.40 16.98 -11.38
N ALA A 84 8.26 17.57 -11.02
CA ALA A 84 7.05 16.82 -10.72
C ALA A 84 6.52 16.08 -11.97
N THR A 85 6.56 16.73 -13.15
CA THR A 85 6.14 16.10 -14.40
C THR A 85 7.05 14.94 -14.80
N GLU A 86 8.36 15.08 -14.65
CA GLU A 86 9.31 13.99 -14.94
C GLU A 86 9.07 12.78 -14.03
N ARG A 87 8.83 13.01 -12.73
CA ARG A 87 8.56 11.94 -11.77
C ARG A 87 7.25 11.20 -12.05
N LEU A 88 6.22 11.91 -12.49
CA LEU A 88 4.96 11.29 -12.93
C LEU A 88 5.15 10.48 -14.22
N GLN A 89 5.94 11.00 -15.18
CA GLN A 89 6.26 10.27 -16.40
C GLN A 89 7.08 9.01 -16.12
N ALA A 90 8.03 9.05 -15.19
CA ALA A 90 8.81 7.90 -14.77
C ALA A 90 7.93 6.80 -14.14
N LEU A 91 6.97 7.18 -13.27
CA LEU A 91 5.99 6.25 -12.72
C LEU A 91 5.15 5.59 -13.82
N TRP A 92 4.65 6.41 -14.75
CA TRP A 92 3.87 5.91 -15.88
C TRP A 92 4.67 4.95 -16.76
N ALA A 93 5.92 5.29 -17.08
CA ALA A 93 6.81 4.45 -17.88
C ALA A 93 7.09 3.10 -17.19
N SER A 94 7.33 3.11 -15.87
CA SER A 94 7.48 1.87 -15.08
C SER A 94 6.26 0.96 -15.21
N TRP A 95 5.05 1.52 -15.18
CA TRP A 95 3.80 0.77 -15.31
C TRP A 95 3.52 0.32 -16.74
N ALA A 96 3.91 1.10 -17.74
CA ALA A 96 3.81 0.74 -19.15
C ALA A 96 4.74 -0.44 -19.47
N TYR A 97 6.00 -0.39 -18.99
CA TYR A 97 6.97 -1.46 -19.15
C TYR A 97 6.53 -2.75 -18.44
N GLY A 98 5.98 -2.64 -17.23
CA GLY A 98 5.41 -3.77 -16.50
C GLY A 98 4.19 -4.42 -17.16
N ARG A 99 3.48 -3.71 -18.06
CA ARG A 99 2.36 -4.25 -18.84
C ARG A 99 2.78 -4.91 -20.16
N GLY A 100 4.08 -4.96 -20.48
CA GLY A 100 4.56 -5.56 -21.72
C GLY A 100 4.22 -4.74 -22.97
N ASP A 101 3.93 -3.44 -22.81
CA ASP A 101 3.70 -2.53 -23.94
C ASP A 101 5.05 -2.05 -24.48
N SER A 102 5.79 -2.99 -25.07
CA SER A 102 6.97 -2.74 -25.89
C SER A 102 6.51 -2.71 -27.34
N ARG A 103 5.99 -1.58 -27.81
CA ARG A 103 5.85 -1.28 -29.25
C ARG A 103 6.09 0.19 -29.52
#